data_AF-A0A2U9IDM2-F1
#
_entry.id   AF-A0A2U9IDM2-F1
#
_cell.length_a   1.000
_cell.length_b   1.000
_cell.length_c   1.000
_cell.angle_alpha   90.00
_cell.angle_beta   90.00
_cell.angle_gamma   90.00
#
_symmetry.space_group_name_H-M   'P 1'
#
loop_
_entity.id
_entity.type
_entity.pdbx_description
1 polymer ?
#
loop_
_entity_poly.entity_id
_entity_poly.type
_entity_poly.pdbx_seq_one_letter_code
_entity_poly.pdbx_strand_id
1 'polypeptide(L)'
;MTCKEDPDRLYFSDNIIDIIKFYYCFNDAGDLIKWSRSRPSAEINIVEKEGDSEIVFIVPTPDIKDKLTINLLESIKNFHAILVESKGKYFNYARSVNKGMAIALKYNPRWIIISNNDIIIRDDIIKLYLKLLNIDNKKVNSVVGAGGSHVFKLCKFTFLSNLLFLSKYKQKFAILKKFNSKFYFYQYRNFFDLICRPLICVKNIAFFGEFLIISPYYILRNNGMLFDETYINGVEDMDVFLNILNTSSYKPIYFNIEHLHGRTLGNNDKRYLRNYINIIYLNYKIEKNIIKINKNNIIL
;
A
#
# COMPACT_ATOMS: atom_id res chain seq x y z
N MET A 1 -11.20 25.74 2.37
CA MET A 1 -11.31 25.51 0.90
C MET A 1 -11.26 26.84 0.18
N THR A 2 -10.48 26.93 -0.91
CA THR A 2 -10.19 28.18 -1.63
C THR A 2 -10.63 28.18 -3.09
N CYS A 3 -10.93 27.02 -3.68
CA CYS A 3 -11.38 26.93 -5.07
C CYS A 3 -12.88 27.20 -5.20
N LYS A 4 -13.26 27.87 -6.29
CA LYS A 4 -14.65 28.00 -6.75
C LYS A 4 -15.18 26.72 -7.42
N GLU A 5 -14.28 25.86 -7.86
CA GLU A 5 -14.59 24.60 -8.54
C GLU A 5 -14.64 23.42 -7.55
N ASP A 6 -15.50 22.44 -7.81
CA ASP A 6 -15.58 21.21 -7.03
C ASP A 6 -14.25 20.42 -7.06
N PRO A 7 -13.58 20.21 -5.90
CA PRO A 7 -12.35 19.45 -5.84
C PRO A 7 -12.48 18.01 -6.38
N ASP A 8 -13.65 17.40 -6.26
CA ASP A 8 -13.87 16.03 -6.73
C ASP A 8 -13.79 15.96 -8.26
N ARG A 9 -14.44 16.90 -8.95
CA ARG A 9 -14.30 17.08 -10.41
C ARG A 9 -12.83 17.24 -10.84
N LEU A 10 -12.06 18.07 -10.12
CA LEU A 10 -10.67 18.34 -10.44
C LEU A 10 -9.76 17.11 -10.22
N TYR A 11 -9.95 16.38 -9.11
CA TYR A 11 -9.14 15.19 -8.81
C TYR A 11 -9.29 14.11 -9.88
N PHE A 12 -10.51 13.88 -10.37
CA PHE A 12 -10.82 12.85 -11.37
C PHE A 12 -10.67 13.32 -12.82
N SER A 13 -10.34 14.59 -13.07
CA SER A 13 -10.15 15.12 -14.42
C SER A 13 -9.06 14.39 -15.19
N ASP A 14 -9.27 14.16 -16.49
CA ASP A 14 -8.26 13.63 -17.39
C ASP A 14 -7.21 14.66 -17.81
N ASN A 15 -7.37 15.92 -17.43
CA ASN A 15 -6.40 16.98 -17.63
C ASN A 15 -5.44 17.09 -16.43
N ILE A 16 -4.14 16.98 -16.70
CA ILE A 16 -3.09 17.13 -15.67
C ILE A 16 -3.18 18.47 -14.93
N ILE A 17 -3.52 19.55 -15.62
CA ILE A 17 -3.61 20.90 -15.04
C ILE A 17 -4.71 20.94 -13.97
N ASP A 18 -5.84 20.27 -14.21
CA ASP A 18 -6.95 20.20 -13.25
C ASP A 18 -6.55 19.41 -12.00
N ILE A 19 -5.82 18.29 -12.16
CA ILE A 19 -5.29 17.52 -11.03
C ILE A 19 -4.30 18.37 -10.22
N ILE A 20 -3.52 19.24 -10.87
CA ILE A 20 -2.65 20.18 -10.15
C ILE A 20 -3.50 21.21 -9.41
N LYS A 21 -4.50 21.83 -10.06
CA LYS A 21 -5.41 22.80 -9.43
C LYS A 21 -6.11 22.24 -8.20
N PHE A 22 -6.51 20.97 -8.22
CA PHE A 22 -7.08 20.26 -7.07
C PHE A 22 -6.25 20.49 -5.80
N TYR A 23 -4.92 20.32 -5.87
CA TYR A 23 -4.05 20.52 -4.72
C TYR A 23 -4.05 21.96 -4.21
N TYR A 24 -4.25 22.95 -5.08
CA TYR A 24 -4.32 24.37 -4.72
C TYR A 24 -5.66 24.81 -4.13
N CYS A 25 -6.68 23.94 -4.12
CA CYS A 25 -7.97 24.17 -3.47
C CYS A 25 -7.94 24.07 -1.93
N PHE A 26 -6.83 23.56 -1.38
CA PHE A 26 -6.65 23.32 0.04
C PHE A 26 -5.61 24.25 0.63
N ASN A 27 -5.86 24.74 1.84
CA ASN A 27 -4.94 25.63 2.55
C ASN A 27 -3.74 24.86 3.10
N ASP A 28 -4.02 23.70 3.71
CA ASP A 28 -3.04 22.87 4.39
C ASP A 28 -3.37 21.37 4.23
N ALA A 29 -2.50 20.52 4.79
CA ALA A 29 -2.66 19.07 4.72
C ALA A 29 -3.92 18.58 5.46
N GLY A 30 -4.31 19.24 6.55
CA GLY A 30 -5.50 18.88 7.32
C GLY A 30 -6.79 19.03 6.51
N ASP A 31 -6.93 20.14 5.77
CA ASP A 31 -8.06 20.36 4.86
C ASP A 31 -8.11 19.31 3.73
N LEU A 32 -6.96 18.97 3.14
CA LEU A 32 -6.86 17.93 2.11
C LEU A 32 -7.24 16.54 2.67
N ILE A 33 -6.80 16.22 3.88
CA ILE A 33 -7.10 14.95 4.56
C ILE A 33 -8.60 14.85 4.90
N LYS A 34 -9.22 15.94 5.37
CA LYS A 34 -10.67 15.97 5.61
C LYS A 34 -11.45 15.62 4.35
N TRP A 35 -11.06 16.20 3.21
CA TRP A 35 -11.66 15.86 1.92
C TRP A 35 -11.44 14.38 1.54
N SER A 36 -10.24 13.84 1.76
CA SER A 36 -9.97 12.41 1.49
C SER A 36 -10.90 11.50 2.30
N ARG A 37 -11.11 11.81 3.58
CA ARG A 37 -11.99 11.05 4.49
C ARG A 37 -13.46 11.14 4.12
N SER A 38 -13.91 12.29 3.60
CA SER A 38 -15.31 12.48 3.20
C SER A 38 -15.67 11.84 1.86
N ARG A 39 -14.71 11.21 1.15
CA ARG A 39 -14.99 10.58 -0.15
C ARG A 39 -16.01 9.45 -0.02
N PRO A 40 -17.00 9.38 -0.91
CA PRO A 40 -17.89 8.22 -1.03
C PRO A 40 -17.10 6.92 -1.19
N SER A 41 -17.74 5.79 -0.91
CA SER A 41 -17.19 4.47 -1.24
C SER A 41 -17.68 4.03 -2.60
N ALA A 42 -16.83 3.36 -3.36
CA ALA A 42 -17.31 2.50 -4.43
C ALA A 42 -18.11 1.33 -3.86
N GLU A 43 -18.95 0.75 -4.70
CA GLU A 43 -19.58 -0.53 -4.41
C GLU A 43 -18.51 -1.61 -4.22
N ILE A 44 -18.76 -2.52 -3.29
CA ILE A 44 -17.89 -3.65 -2.98
C ILE A 44 -18.76 -4.90 -3.03
N ASN A 45 -18.43 -5.79 -3.96
CA ASN A 45 -19.02 -7.12 -4.03
C ASN A 45 -18.03 -8.15 -3.48
N ILE A 46 -18.54 -9.11 -2.70
CA ILE A 46 -17.73 -10.16 -2.08
C ILE A 46 -18.11 -11.50 -2.69
N VAL A 47 -17.11 -12.27 -3.09
CA VAL A 47 -17.28 -13.65 -3.53
C VAL A 47 -16.29 -14.52 -2.79
N GLU A 48 -16.79 -15.57 -2.15
CA GLU A 48 -15.95 -16.53 -1.42
C GLU A 48 -15.74 -17.79 -2.26
N LYS A 49 -14.55 -18.36 -2.17
CA LYS A 49 -14.17 -19.65 -2.73
C LYS A 49 -13.72 -20.53 -1.58
N GLU A 50 -14.49 -21.60 -1.35
CA GLU A 50 -14.22 -22.55 -0.27
C GLU A 50 -12.90 -23.28 -0.50
N GLY A 51 -12.18 -23.51 0.59
CA GLY A 51 -10.93 -24.25 0.62
C GLY A 51 -10.42 -24.37 2.06
N ASP A 52 -9.14 -24.71 2.22
CA ASP A 52 -8.49 -24.72 3.53
C ASP A 52 -8.50 -23.30 4.15
N SER A 53 -9.10 -23.19 5.34
CA SER A 53 -9.25 -21.92 6.06
C SER A 53 -8.15 -21.67 7.10
N GLU A 54 -7.18 -22.58 7.26
CA GLU A 54 -6.00 -22.32 8.10
C GLU A 54 -5.17 -21.15 7.53
N ILE A 55 -5.15 -20.99 6.21
CA ILE A 55 -4.65 -19.77 5.55
C ILE A 55 -5.74 -19.21 4.65
N VAL A 56 -6.16 -17.97 4.92
CA VAL A 56 -7.18 -17.29 4.12
C VAL A 56 -6.54 -16.26 3.20
N PHE A 57 -6.85 -16.34 1.92
CA PHE A 57 -6.47 -15.33 0.94
C PHE A 57 -7.54 -14.25 0.83
N ILE A 58 -7.10 -12.98 0.79
CA ILE A 58 -7.93 -11.84 0.43
C ILE A 58 -7.39 -11.31 -0.89
N VAL A 59 -8.24 -11.30 -1.92
CA VAL A 59 -7.86 -10.88 -3.28
C VAL A 59 -8.72 -9.69 -3.68
N PRO A 60 -8.26 -8.44 -3.43
CA PRO A 60 -8.89 -7.27 -4.01
C PRO A 60 -8.70 -7.27 -5.54
N THR A 61 -9.78 -7.08 -6.28
CA THR A 61 -9.77 -7.08 -7.75
C THR A 61 -10.79 -6.10 -8.32
N PRO A 62 -10.55 -5.46 -9.48
CA PRO A 62 -11.59 -4.71 -10.18
C PRO A 62 -12.63 -5.60 -10.88
N ASP A 63 -12.30 -6.86 -11.16
CA ASP A 63 -13.18 -7.81 -11.85
C ASP A 63 -12.79 -9.26 -11.52
N ILE A 64 -13.67 -10.00 -10.84
CA ILE A 64 -13.42 -11.40 -10.45
C ILE A 64 -13.28 -12.34 -11.65
N LYS A 65 -13.77 -11.93 -12.83
CA LYS A 65 -13.72 -12.71 -14.06
C LYS A 65 -12.52 -12.36 -14.92
N ASP A 66 -11.68 -11.40 -14.50
CA ASP A 66 -10.49 -11.08 -15.27
C ASP A 66 -9.48 -12.24 -15.26
N LYS A 67 -8.70 -12.33 -16.35
CA LYS A 67 -7.75 -13.43 -16.55
C LYS A 67 -6.68 -13.50 -15.46
N LEU A 68 -6.29 -12.36 -14.89
CA LEU A 68 -5.24 -12.29 -13.87
C LEU A 68 -5.75 -12.89 -12.55
N THR A 69 -6.96 -12.55 -12.16
CA THR A 69 -7.67 -13.07 -11.00
C THR A 69 -7.90 -14.57 -11.13
N ILE A 70 -8.37 -15.04 -12.29
CA ILE A 70 -8.56 -16.47 -12.55
C ILE A 70 -7.22 -17.23 -12.44
N ASN A 71 -6.14 -16.71 -13.04
CA ASN A 71 -4.82 -17.35 -12.96
C ASN A 71 -4.29 -17.41 -11.51
N LEU A 72 -4.49 -16.36 -10.73
CA LEU A 72 -4.12 -16.35 -9.32
C LEU A 72 -4.91 -17.41 -8.55
N LEU A 73 -6.23 -17.47 -8.74
CA LEU A 73 -7.12 -18.44 -8.10
C LEU A 73 -6.72 -19.88 -8.39
N GLU A 74 -6.36 -20.20 -9.64
CA GLU A 74 -5.84 -21.53 -9.99
C GLU A 74 -4.57 -21.88 -9.20
N SER A 75 -3.71 -20.89 -8.93
CA SER A 75 -2.48 -21.06 -8.16
C SER A 75 -2.71 -21.27 -6.66
N ILE A 76 -3.88 -20.86 -6.14
CA ILE A 76 -4.25 -20.96 -4.71
C ILE A 76 -5.52 -21.79 -4.47
N LYS A 77 -5.93 -22.62 -5.44
CA LYS A 77 -7.25 -23.29 -5.47
C LYS A 77 -7.58 -24.19 -4.27
N ASN A 78 -6.57 -24.59 -3.49
CA ASN A 78 -6.74 -25.43 -2.30
C ASN A 78 -7.02 -24.61 -1.03
N PHE A 79 -6.91 -23.28 -1.09
CA PHE A 79 -7.05 -22.38 0.05
C PHE A 79 -8.36 -21.61 -0.04
N HIS A 80 -8.94 -21.27 1.11
CA HIS A 80 -10.10 -20.39 1.19
C HIS A 80 -9.70 -19.00 0.68
N ALA A 81 -10.45 -18.48 -0.28
CA ALA A 81 -10.18 -17.17 -0.88
C ALA A 81 -11.42 -16.28 -0.83
N ILE A 82 -11.22 -15.04 -0.38
CA ILE A 82 -12.22 -13.98 -0.33
C ILE A 82 -11.86 -12.98 -1.42
N LEU A 83 -12.60 -13.02 -2.52
CA LEU A 83 -12.49 -12.06 -3.61
C LEU A 83 -13.27 -10.81 -3.24
N VAL A 84 -12.61 -9.66 -3.32
CA VAL A 84 -13.22 -8.36 -3.03
C VAL A 84 -13.24 -7.54 -4.30
N GLU A 85 -14.37 -7.57 -5.01
CA GLU A 85 -14.55 -6.83 -6.25
C GLU A 85 -14.93 -5.38 -5.97
N SER A 86 -14.11 -4.43 -6.44
CA SER A 86 -14.45 -3.00 -6.38
C SER A 86 -13.78 -2.23 -7.50
N LYS A 87 -14.52 -1.31 -8.12
CA LYS A 87 -14.03 -0.49 -9.25
C LYS A 87 -14.71 0.88 -9.32
N GLY A 88 -14.22 1.71 -10.23
CA GLY A 88 -14.80 3.00 -10.56
C GLY A 88 -14.19 4.18 -9.82
N LYS A 89 -14.84 5.34 -9.95
CA LYS A 89 -14.35 6.66 -9.49
C LYS A 89 -13.92 6.64 -8.01
N TYR A 90 -14.73 6.03 -7.15
CA TYR A 90 -14.49 6.01 -5.71
C TYR A 90 -13.82 4.73 -5.21
N PHE A 91 -13.15 4.00 -6.11
CA PHE A 91 -12.33 2.85 -5.71
C PHE A 91 -11.36 3.25 -4.59
N ASN A 92 -11.26 2.38 -3.60
CA ASN A 92 -10.37 2.51 -2.47
C ASN A 92 -9.84 1.12 -2.08
N TYR A 93 -8.53 0.93 -2.21
CA TYR A 93 -7.88 -0.35 -1.94
C TYR A 93 -7.96 -0.73 -0.45
N ALA A 94 -7.70 0.23 0.44
CA ALA A 94 -7.77 0.04 1.89
C ALA A 94 -9.15 -0.42 2.36
N ARG A 95 -10.23 0.21 1.86
CA ARG A 95 -11.62 -0.18 2.15
C ARG A 95 -11.93 -1.60 1.69
N SER A 96 -11.47 -1.95 0.49
CA SER A 96 -11.66 -3.30 -0.08
C SER A 96 -10.97 -4.36 0.78
N VAL A 97 -9.69 -4.14 1.11
CA VAL A 97 -8.93 -5.08 1.94
C VAL A 97 -9.50 -5.18 3.35
N ASN A 98 -9.85 -4.08 4.01
CA ASN A 98 -10.45 -4.11 5.34
C ASN A 98 -11.79 -4.87 5.35
N LYS A 99 -12.60 -4.74 4.27
CA LYS A 99 -13.85 -5.50 4.14
C LYS A 99 -13.58 -7.00 4.03
N GLY A 100 -12.61 -7.41 3.20
CA GLY A 100 -12.17 -8.80 3.11
C GLY A 100 -11.60 -9.31 4.44
N MET A 101 -10.86 -8.47 5.17
CA MET A 101 -10.27 -8.78 6.47
C MET A 101 -11.33 -9.11 7.52
N ALA A 102 -12.39 -8.31 7.59
CA ALA A 102 -13.50 -8.54 8.51
C ALA A 102 -14.21 -9.90 8.26
N ILE A 103 -14.20 -10.39 7.03
CA ILE A 103 -14.75 -11.70 6.67
C ILE A 103 -13.74 -12.80 6.98
N ALA A 104 -12.48 -12.62 6.60
CA ALA A 104 -11.38 -13.56 6.86
C ALA A 104 -11.27 -13.92 8.34
N LEU A 105 -11.39 -12.93 9.24
CA LEU A 105 -11.31 -13.15 10.68
C LEU A 105 -12.38 -14.10 11.24
N LYS A 106 -13.53 -14.26 10.57
CA LYS A 106 -14.59 -15.18 11.01
C LYS A 106 -14.18 -16.65 10.92
N TYR A 107 -13.20 -16.95 10.06
CA TYR A 107 -12.67 -18.30 9.86
C TYR A 107 -11.60 -18.68 10.90
N ASN A 108 -11.24 -17.76 11.80
CA ASN A 108 -10.14 -17.94 12.76
C ASN A 108 -8.84 -18.46 12.10
N PRO A 109 -8.40 -17.86 10.97
CA PRO A 109 -7.27 -18.38 10.23
C PRO A 109 -5.99 -18.28 11.05
N ARG A 110 -4.99 -19.09 10.72
CA ARG A 110 -3.65 -18.94 11.27
C ARG A 110 -2.90 -17.79 10.61
N TRP A 111 -3.01 -17.66 9.30
CA TRP A 111 -2.43 -16.56 8.54
C TRP A 111 -3.44 -16.01 7.54
N ILE A 112 -3.35 -14.70 7.30
CA ILE A 112 -4.12 -14.03 6.26
C ILE A 112 -3.13 -13.50 5.23
N ILE A 113 -3.38 -13.83 3.97
CA ILE A 113 -2.56 -13.38 2.85
C ILE A 113 -3.39 -12.42 2.00
N ILE A 114 -2.97 -11.16 1.91
CA ILE A 114 -3.55 -10.21 0.96
C ILE A 114 -2.72 -10.27 -0.31
N SER A 115 -3.35 -10.61 -1.43
CA SER A 115 -2.68 -10.74 -2.72
C SER A 115 -3.34 -9.84 -3.74
N ASN A 116 -2.56 -8.98 -4.39
CA ASN A 116 -3.01 -8.35 -5.62
C ASN A 116 -3.27 -9.42 -6.68
N ASN A 117 -4.18 -9.14 -7.61
CA ASN A 117 -4.49 -10.05 -8.70
C ASN A 117 -3.41 -10.08 -9.81
N ASP A 118 -2.51 -9.10 -9.86
CA ASP A 118 -1.47 -8.96 -10.89
C ASP A 118 -0.10 -9.53 -10.49
N ILE A 119 -0.11 -10.65 -9.77
CA ILE A 119 1.09 -11.40 -9.41
C ILE A 119 1.12 -12.79 -10.06
N ILE A 120 2.31 -13.37 -10.17
CA ILE A 120 2.51 -14.78 -10.52
C ILE A 120 3.26 -15.45 -9.37
N ILE A 121 2.66 -16.50 -8.82
CA ILE A 121 3.32 -17.34 -7.81
C ILE A 121 4.24 -18.31 -8.55
N ARG A 122 5.57 -18.16 -8.38
CA ARG A 122 6.58 -18.95 -9.10
C ARG A 122 6.99 -20.21 -8.34
N ASP A 123 7.00 -20.12 -7.01
CA ASP A 123 7.26 -21.25 -6.13
C ASP A 123 5.97 -22.06 -5.86
N ASP A 124 6.14 -23.30 -5.42
CA ASP A 124 5.02 -24.12 -4.95
C ASP A 124 4.40 -23.52 -3.67
N ILE A 125 3.12 -23.14 -3.74
CA ILE A 125 2.37 -22.54 -2.64
C ILE A 125 2.30 -23.43 -1.39
N ILE A 126 2.38 -24.76 -1.56
CA ILE A 126 2.39 -25.70 -0.44
C ILE A 126 3.66 -25.53 0.40
N LYS A 127 4.80 -25.16 -0.22
CA LYS A 127 6.04 -24.86 0.53
C LYS A 127 5.87 -23.62 1.40
N LEU A 128 5.14 -22.60 0.93
CA LEU A 128 4.83 -21.42 1.74
C LEU A 128 3.93 -21.80 2.91
N TYR A 129 2.86 -22.55 2.64
CA TYR A 129 1.94 -23.06 3.66
C TYR A 129 2.68 -23.77 4.80
N LEU A 130 3.51 -24.78 4.49
CA LEU A 130 4.27 -25.54 5.49
C LEU A 130 5.23 -24.65 6.29
N LYS A 131 5.87 -23.65 5.66
CA LYS A 131 6.72 -22.69 6.37
C LYS A 131 5.90 -21.83 7.34
N LEU A 132 4.73 -21.36 6.93
CA LEU A 132 3.84 -20.55 7.76
C LEU A 132 3.27 -21.34 8.94
N LEU A 133 3.01 -22.64 8.77
CA LEU A 133 2.61 -23.54 9.86
C LEU A 133 3.69 -23.77 10.93
N ASN A 134 4.95 -23.46 10.62
CA ASN A 134 6.04 -23.54 11.59
C ASN A 134 6.29 -22.22 12.32
N ILE A 135 5.52 -21.17 12.02
CA ILE A 135 5.63 -19.87 12.68
C ILE A 135 4.47 -19.70 13.68
N ASP A 136 4.81 -19.32 14.90
CA ASP A 136 3.84 -18.93 15.93
C ASP A 136 3.27 -17.54 15.62
N ASN A 137 2.06 -17.51 15.06
CA ASN A 137 1.34 -16.31 14.65
C ASN A 137 0.87 -15.45 15.84
N LYS A 138 0.91 -15.96 17.08
CA LYS A 138 0.64 -15.15 18.28
C LYS A 138 1.84 -14.26 18.62
N LYS A 139 3.05 -14.70 18.25
CA LYS A 139 4.32 -13.99 18.51
C LYS A 139 4.83 -13.21 17.32
N VAL A 140 4.52 -13.63 16.10
CA VAL A 140 4.95 -12.97 14.86
C VAL A 140 3.76 -12.28 14.20
N ASN A 141 3.84 -10.96 14.03
CA ASN A 141 2.74 -10.15 13.50
C ASN A 141 2.65 -10.20 11.98
N SER A 142 3.79 -10.32 11.31
CA SER A 142 3.86 -10.34 9.83
C SER A 142 4.99 -11.21 9.33
N VAL A 143 4.85 -11.71 8.11
CA VAL A 143 5.92 -12.37 7.37
C VAL A 143 6.25 -11.52 6.13
N VAL A 144 7.53 -11.21 5.94
CA VAL A 144 8.01 -10.31 4.89
C VAL A 144 8.84 -11.10 3.88
N GLY A 145 8.62 -10.88 2.58
CA GLY A 145 9.39 -11.53 1.53
C GLY A 145 10.85 -11.08 1.52
N ALA A 146 11.76 -12.04 1.54
CA ALA A 146 13.21 -11.86 1.61
C ALA A 146 13.93 -12.42 0.37
N GLY A 147 15.14 -11.93 0.11
CA GLY A 147 15.98 -12.39 -1.00
C GLY A 147 15.65 -11.83 -2.37
N GLY A 148 14.82 -10.78 -2.43
CA GLY A 148 14.49 -10.11 -3.70
C GLY A 148 15.50 -9.02 -4.08
N SER A 149 15.19 -8.28 -5.14
CA SER A 149 16.01 -7.16 -5.62
C SER A 149 15.51 -5.79 -5.16
N HIS A 150 14.30 -5.74 -4.58
CA HIS A 150 13.67 -4.48 -4.21
C HIS A 150 14.33 -3.87 -2.97
N VAL A 151 14.33 -2.54 -2.96
CA VAL A 151 14.80 -1.73 -1.83
C VAL A 151 13.67 -0.80 -1.44
N PHE A 152 13.38 -0.66 -0.17
CA PHE A 152 12.52 0.38 0.35
C PHE A 152 13.37 1.41 1.08
N LYS A 153 13.22 2.69 0.73
CA LYS A 153 13.83 3.79 1.47
C LYS A 153 12.79 4.83 1.84
N LEU A 154 12.74 5.19 3.12
CA LEU A 154 12.11 6.42 3.59
C LEU A 154 13.23 7.43 3.88
N CYS A 155 13.17 8.59 3.24
CA CYS A 155 14.16 9.63 3.39
C CYS A 155 13.53 10.95 3.85
N LYS A 156 14.36 11.79 4.45
CA LYS A 156 14.03 13.18 4.75
C LYS A 156 14.66 14.08 3.70
N PHE A 157 13.88 15.00 3.14
CA PHE A 157 14.37 16.02 2.23
C PHE A 157 15.46 16.87 2.92
N THR A 158 16.53 17.15 2.18
CA THR A 158 17.62 18.03 2.62
C THR A 158 17.52 19.37 1.90
N PHE A 159 18.39 20.35 2.21
CA PHE A 159 18.42 21.59 1.44
C PHE A 159 18.70 21.36 -0.06
N LEU A 160 19.42 20.27 -0.40
CA LEU A 160 19.70 19.87 -1.78
C LEU A 160 18.47 19.36 -2.52
N SER A 161 17.39 18.98 -1.82
CA SER A 161 16.13 18.64 -2.48
C SER A 161 15.54 19.85 -3.23
N ASN A 162 15.99 21.08 -2.93
CA ASN A 162 15.66 22.26 -3.72
C ASN A 162 16.16 22.17 -5.17
N LEU A 163 17.17 21.34 -5.47
CA LEU A 163 17.64 21.09 -6.84
C LEU A 163 16.61 20.34 -7.68
N LEU A 164 15.71 19.56 -7.06
CA LEU A 164 14.62 18.89 -7.78
C LEU A 164 13.65 19.88 -8.45
N PHE A 165 13.60 21.13 -7.99
CA PHE A 165 12.77 22.18 -8.57
C PHE A 165 13.35 22.75 -9.86
N LEU A 166 14.63 22.48 -10.16
CA LEU A 166 15.28 22.81 -11.42
C LEU A 166 15.14 21.68 -12.46
N SER A 167 14.52 20.55 -12.08
CA SER A 167 14.37 19.38 -12.92
C SER A 167 12.97 19.30 -13.56
N LYS A 168 12.78 18.32 -14.46
CA LYS A 168 11.47 17.93 -15.02
C LYS A 168 10.41 17.58 -13.97
N TYR A 169 10.80 17.40 -12.71
CA TYR A 169 9.89 17.09 -11.59
C TYR A 169 9.36 18.33 -10.84
N LYS A 170 9.67 19.56 -11.29
CA LYS A 170 9.32 20.82 -10.61
C LYS A 170 7.86 20.87 -10.12
N GLN A 171 6.89 20.57 -10.99
CA GLN A 171 5.47 20.64 -10.64
C GLN A 171 5.08 19.63 -9.56
N LYS A 172 5.65 18.42 -9.64
CA LYS A 172 5.43 17.33 -8.68
C LYS A 172 5.94 17.71 -7.28
N PHE A 173 7.14 18.28 -7.19
CA PHE A 173 7.71 18.74 -5.92
C PHE A 173 7.10 20.05 -5.40
N ALA A 174 6.55 20.90 -6.27
CA ALA A 174 5.80 22.09 -5.85
C ALA A 174 4.58 21.73 -5.01
N ILE A 175 3.86 20.65 -5.36
CA ILE A 175 2.74 20.14 -4.57
C ILE A 175 3.23 19.72 -3.17
N LEU A 176 4.26 18.87 -3.10
CA LEU A 176 4.81 18.42 -1.82
C LEU A 176 5.28 19.60 -0.95
N LYS A 177 5.93 20.61 -1.54
CA LYS A 177 6.38 21.82 -0.83
C LYS A 177 5.22 22.67 -0.32
N LYS A 178 4.14 22.81 -1.10
CA LYS A 178 2.93 23.53 -0.68
C LYS A 178 2.38 22.96 0.63
N PHE A 179 2.41 21.65 0.80
CA PHE A 179 1.95 20.97 2.00
C PHE A 179 3.04 20.72 3.05
N ASN A 180 4.21 21.37 2.89
CA ASN A 180 5.36 21.24 3.80
C ASN A 180 5.82 19.79 4.02
N SER A 181 5.67 18.92 3.02
CA SER A 181 6.11 17.52 3.13
C SER A 181 7.63 17.45 3.27
N LYS A 182 8.11 16.79 4.33
CA LYS A 182 9.53 16.65 4.67
C LYS A 182 10.11 15.29 4.32
N PHE A 183 9.26 14.31 4.04
CA PHE A 183 9.63 12.93 3.84
C PHE A 183 9.16 12.43 2.48
N TYR A 184 9.92 11.50 1.92
CA TYR A 184 9.59 10.83 0.67
C TYR A 184 10.05 9.38 0.74
N PHE A 185 9.38 8.49 0.00
CA PHE A 185 9.83 7.12 -0.15
C PHE A 185 10.08 6.80 -1.61
N TYR A 186 11.03 5.90 -1.86
CA TYR A 186 11.39 5.48 -3.20
C TYR A 186 11.97 4.07 -3.17
N GLN A 187 11.84 3.37 -4.29
CA GLN A 187 12.15 1.93 -4.39
C GLN A 187 13.48 1.63 -5.13
N TYR A 188 14.25 2.66 -5.49
CA TYR A 188 15.43 2.53 -6.37
C TYR A 188 16.72 3.07 -5.72
N ARG A 189 17.89 2.58 -6.18
CA ARG A 189 19.20 2.87 -5.56
C ARG A 189 19.85 4.20 -5.95
N ASN A 190 19.24 5.07 -6.77
CA ASN A 190 19.95 6.17 -7.45
C ASN A 190 19.39 7.58 -7.18
N PHE A 191 20.24 8.60 -7.44
CA PHE A 191 20.10 10.08 -7.37
C PHE A 191 19.46 10.66 -6.09
N PHE A 192 18.34 10.11 -5.64
CA PHE A 192 17.64 10.51 -4.43
C PHE A 192 18.49 10.40 -3.17
N ASP A 193 19.45 9.46 -3.14
CA ASP A 193 20.42 9.34 -2.05
C ASP A 193 21.30 10.60 -1.88
N LEU A 194 21.51 11.39 -2.96
CA LEU A 194 22.31 12.62 -2.91
C LEU A 194 21.51 13.82 -2.39
N ILE A 195 20.20 13.84 -2.64
CA ILE A 195 19.32 14.98 -2.35
C ILE A 195 18.43 14.76 -1.11
N CYS A 196 18.37 13.53 -0.61
CA CYS A 196 17.58 13.16 0.57
C CYS A 196 18.41 12.28 1.51
N ARG A 197 18.28 12.51 2.82
CA ARG A 197 18.95 11.70 3.84
C ARG A 197 18.09 10.48 4.17
N PRO A 198 18.55 9.24 3.92
CA PRO A 198 17.79 8.05 4.28
C PRO A 198 17.61 7.98 5.80
N LEU A 199 16.39 7.69 6.24
CA LEU A 199 16.05 7.43 7.64
C LEU A 199 15.82 5.94 7.85
N ILE A 200 15.12 5.30 6.92
CA ILE A 200 14.92 3.85 6.91
C ILE A 200 15.40 3.35 5.56
N CYS A 201 16.17 2.26 5.56
CA CYS A 201 16.53 1.53 4.36
C CYS A 201 16.36 0.04 4.61
N VAL A 202 15.47 -0.59 3.84
CA VAL A 202 15.28 -2.04 3.84
C VAL A 202 15.72 -2.56 2.47
N LYS A 203 16.67 -3.49 2.45
CA LYS A 203 17.20 -4.09 1.22
C LYS A 203 16.74 -5.53 1.07
N ASN A 204 16.80 -6.01 -0.16
CA ASN A 204 16.51 -7.40 -0.54
C ASN A 204 15.07 -7.84 -0.26
N ILE A 205 14.12 -6.92 -0.41
CA ILE A 205 12.70 -7.25 -0.30
C ILE A 205 12.31 -8.06 -1.54
N ALA A 206 11.73 -9.24 -1.31
CA ALA A 206 11.07 -10.01 -2.37
C ALA A 206 9.64 -9.52 -2.59
N PHE A 207 8.90 -9.31 -1.50
CA PHE A 207 7.53 -8.81 -1.53
C PHE A 207 7.10 -8.23 -0.19
N PHE A 208 6.12 -7.31 -0.22
CA PHE A 208 5.40 -6.89 0.98
C PHE A 208 4.00 -6.34 0.66
N GLY A 209 3.84 -5.41 -0.28
CA GLY A 209 2.57 -4.69 -0.50
C GLY A 209 1.61 -5.46 -1.41
N GLU A 210 2.13 -5.88 -2.55
CA GLU A 210 1.57 -6.83 -3.52
C GLU A 210 1.06 -8.17 -2.97
N PHE A 211 1.67 -8.64 -1.88
CA PHE A 211 1.54 -9.97 -1.32
C PHE A 211 1.91 -9.87 0.17
N LEU A 212 0.94 -9.47 0.98
CA LEU A 212 1.12 -9.19 2.40
C LEU A 212 0.67 -10.37 3.23
N ILE A 213 1.58 -10.93 4.04
CA ILE A 213 1.26 -12.02 4.97
C ILE A 213 1.16 -11.44 6.39
N ILE A 214 -0.02 -11.52 6.99
CA ILE A 214 -0.32 -10.92 8.28
C ILE A 214 -0.98 -11.90 9.25
N SER A 215 -0.61 -11.79 10.52
CA SER A 215 -1.26 -12.54 11.59
C SER A 215 -2.61 -11.89 11.93
N PRO A 216 -3.68 -12.68 12.14
CA PRO A 216 -4.96 -12.14 12.61
C PRO A 216 -4.84 -11.40 13.95
N TYR A 217 -3.89 -11.79 14.81
CA TYR A 217 -3.66 -11.13 16.11
C TYR A 217 -3.13 -9.71 15.96
N TYR A 218 -2.39 -9.41 14.89
CA TYR A 218 -1.99 -8.04 14.58
C TYR A 218 -3.20 -7.17 14.25
N ILE A 219 -4.14 -7.72 13.47
CA ILE A 219 -5.36 -7.03 13.05
C ILE A 219 -6.28 -6.77 14.24
N LEU A 220 -6.49 -7.78 15.09
CA LEU A 220 -7.34 -7.67 16.28
C LEU A 220 -6.85 -6.60 17.26
N ARG A 221 -5.52 -6.43 17.42
CA ARG A 221 -4.95 -5.34 18.24
C ARG A 221 -5.10 -3.96 17.62
N ASN A 222 -5.34 -3.88 16.31
CA ASN A 222 -5.57 -2.64 15.57
C ASN A 222 -7.06 -2.41 15.28
N ASN A 223 -7.94 -2.81 16.21
CA ASN A 223 -9.39 -2.63 16.12
C ASN A 223 -10.02 -3.27 14.86
N GLY A 224 -9.45 -4.37 14.37
CA GLY A 224 -10.00 -5.09 13.21
C GLY A 224 -9.64 -4.48 11.85
N MET A 225 -8.82 -3.42 11.81
CA MET A 225 -8.42 -2.76 10.56
C MET A 225 -6.94 -3.01 10.25
N LEU A 226 -6.64 -3.31 8.98
CA LEU A 226 -5.27 -3.40 8.51
C LEU A 226 -4.79 -2.05 7.98
N PHE A 227 -5.57 -1.45 7.08
CA PHE A 227 -5.22 -0.24 6.38
C PHE A 227 -6.03 0.96 6.85
N ASP A 228 -5.42 2.14 6.86
CA ASP A 228 -6.12 3.41 7.09
C ASP A 228 -6.86 3.83 5.82
N GLU A 229 -8.20 3.85 5.89
CA GLU A 229 -9.06 4.15 4.74
C GLU A 229 -9.03 5.61 4.28
N THR A 230 -8.28 6.47 4.98
CA THR A 230 -7.97 7.83 4.52
C THR A 230 -7.08 7.79 3.27
N TYR A 231 -6.25 6.77 3.11
CA TYR A 231 -5.52 6.52 1.86
C TYR A 231 -6.50 6.16 0.75
N ILE A 232 -6.27 6.69 -0.45
CA ILE A 232 -7.12 6.45 -1.61
C ILE A 232 -6.71 5.16 -2.31
N ASN A 233 -5.47 5.11 -2.79
CA ASN A 233 -4.91 4.00 -3.56
C ASN A 233 -3.40 4.25 -3.71
N GLY A 234 -2.62 3.63 -2.84
CA GLY A 234 -1.17 3.78 -2.71
C GLY A 234 -0.78 4.33 -1.34
N VAL A 235 0.37 3.85 -0.83
CA VAL A 235 1.01 4.24 0.44
C VAL A 235 0.38 3.58 1.69
N GLU A 236 -0.83 3.02 1.62
CA GLU A 236 -1.42 2.27 2.75
C GLU A 236 -0.57 1.04 3.15
N ASP A 237 0.01 0.35 2.17
CA ASP A 237 0.95 -0.74 2.37
C ASP A 237 2.22 -0.24 3.05
N MET A 238 2.77 0.89 2.59
CA MET A 238 3.97 1.51 3.17
C MET A 238 3.75 1.97 4.61
N ASP A 239 2.56 2.50 4.93
CA ASP A 239 2.17 2.86 6.30
C ASP A 239 2.18 1.64 7.23
N VAL A 240 1.55 0.54 6.79
CA VAL A 240 1.59 -0.72 7.53
C VAL A 240 3.01 -1.28 7.62
N PHE A 241 3.80 -1.20 6.56
CA PHE A 241 5.19 -1.65 6.56
C PHE A 241 6.02 -0.90 7.60
N LEU A 242 5.92 0.43 7.61
CA LEU A 242 6.60 1.27 8.58
C LEU A 242 6.16 0.94 10.00
N ASN A 243 4.86 0.70 10.24
CA ASN A 243 4.40 0.27 11.56
C ASN A 243 5.03 -1.08 11.95
N ILE A 244 5.03 -2.05 11.03
CA ILE A 244 5.60 -3.38 11.29
C ILE A 244 7.08 -3.29 11.64
N LEU A 245 7.85 -2.55 10.86
CA LEU A 245 9.30 -2.38 11.06
C LEU A 245 9.65 -1.68 12.37
N ASN A 246 8.80 -0.80 12.89
CA ASN A 246 9.11 0.03 14.05
C ASN A 246 8.55 -0.50 15.37
N THR A 247 7.41 -1.19 15.35
CA THR A 247 6.67 -1.51 16.58
C THR A 247 6.22 -2.97 16.69
N SER A 248 6.43 -3.78 15.65
CA SER A 248 5.93 -5.15 15.59
C SER A 248 7.01 -6.20 15.37
N SER A 249 6.65 -7.45 15.62
CA SER A 249 7.46 -8.61 15.27
C SER A 249 7.20 -9.04 13.83
N TYR A 250 8.25 -9.33 13.09
CA TYR A 250 8.15 -9.93 11.76
C TYR A 250 9.17 -11.03 11.57
N LYS A 251 8.93 -11.94 10.62
CA LYS A 251 9.92 -12.91 10.15
C LYS A 251 10.14 -12.77 8.63
N PRO A 252 11.39 -12.80 8.16
CA PRO A 252 11.66 -12.92 6.73
C PRO A 252 11.29 -14.32 6.22
N ILE A 253 10.86 -14.42 4.97
CA ILE A 253 10.65 -15.68 4.26
C ILE A 253 11.16 -15.60 2.83
N TYR A 254 11.88 -16.63 2.39
CA TYR A 254 12.25 -16.80 0.99
C TYR A 254 11.13 -17.54 0.27
N PHE A 255 10.48 -16.83 -0.65
CA PHE A 255 9.42 -17.35 -1.52
C PHE A 255 9.35 -16.48 -2.78
N ASN A 256 9.32 -17.12 -3.94
CA ASN A 256 9.42 -16.42 -5.22
C ASN A 256 8.03 -16.09 -5.79
N ILE A 257 7.79 -14.79 -5.95
CA ILE A 257 6.64 -14.26 -6.67
C ILE A 257 7.12 -13.21 -7.68
N GLU A 258 6.38 -13.07 -8.75
CA GLU A 258 6.66 -12.08 -9.79
C GLU A 258 5.53 -11.06 -9.90
N HIS A 259 5.91 -9.79 -9.94
CA HIS A 259 4.99 -8.67 -10.12
C HIS A 259 4.82 -8.32 -11.59
N LEU A 260 3.57 -8.30 -12.05
CA LEU A 260 3.25 -7.83 -13.40
C LEU A 260 3.16 -6.30 -13.50
N HIS A 261 3.61 -5.58 -12.47
CA HIS A 261 3.81 -4.12 -12.38
C HIS A 261 2.73 -3.27 -13.07
N GLY A 262 1.61 -3.02 -12.36
CA GLY A 262 0.69 -1.94 -12.70
C GLY A 262 -0.20 -2.23 -13.91
N ARG A 263 -0.37 -3.49 -14.28
CA ARG A 263 -1.27 -3.90 -15.38
C ARG A 263 -2.75 -3.67 -15.06
N THR A 264 -3.12 -3.72 -13.79
CA THR A 264 -4.51 -3.52 -13.36
C THR A 264 -4.95 -2.05 -13.35
N LEU A 265 -4.03 -1.12 -13.03
CA LEU A 265 -4.37 0.29 -12.78
C LEU A 265 -3.61 1.30 -13.67
N GLY A 266 -2.68 0.84 -14.52
CA GLY A 266 -1.87 1.66 -15.44
C GLY A 266 -0.74 2.46 -14.77
N ASN A 267 0.22 2.94 -15.54
CA ASN A 267 1.41 3.66 -15.05
C ASN A 267 1.60 5.02 -15.75
N ASN A 268 0.73 6.00 -15.46
CA ASN A 268 0.75 7.31 -16.11
C ASN A 268 0.98 8.48 -15.11
N ASP A 269 1.40 9.64 -15.63
CA ASP A 269 1.67 10.83 -14.82
C ASP A 269 0.46 11.31 -14.01
N LYS A 270 -0.75 11.14 -14.54
CA LYS A 270 -2.01 11.47 -13.84
C LYS A 270 -2.17 10.65 -12.55
N ARG A 271 -1.88 9.35 -12.61
CA ARG A 271 -1.91 8.45 -11.45
C ARG A 271 -0.88 8.87 -10.41
N TYR A 272 0.36 9.18 -10.82
CA TYR A 272 1.38 9.68 -9.90
C TYR A 272 0.96 10.99 -9.23
N LEU A 273 0.41 11.93 -10.00
CA LEU A 273 -0.07 13.19 -9.46
C LEU A 273 -1.20 12.99 -8.47
N ARG A 274 -2.17 12.11 -8.75
CA ARG A 274 -3.25 11.75 -7.83
C ARG A 274 -2.78 11.04 -6.56
N ASN A 275 -1.64 10.35 -6.61
CA ASN A 275 -1.06 9.66 -5.45
C ASN A 275 -0.38 10.62 -4.46
N TYR A 276 -0.10 11.89 -4.83
CA TYR A 276 0.55 12.82 -3.90
C TYR A 276 -0.27 13.09 -2.63
N ILE A 277 -1.60 13.02 -2.69
CA ILE A 277 -2.45 13.09 -1.49
C ILE A 277 -2.07 12.04 -0.45
N ASN A 278 -1.78 10.81 -0.88
CA ASN A 278 -1.38 9.71 0.00
C ASN A 278 0.01 9.97 0.59
N ILE A 279 0.95 10.50 -0.19
CA ILE A 279 2.29 10.88 0.29
C ILE A 279 2.21 12.04 1.30
N ILE A 280 1.36 13.03 1.05
CA ILE A 280 1.09 14.15 1.97
C ILE A 280 0.47 13.63 3.27
N TYR A 281 -0.46 12.67 3.18
CA TYR A 281 -1.06 12.09 4.38
C TYR A 281 -0.05 11.29 5.22
N LEU A 282 0.80 10.47 4.59
CA LEU A 282 1.89 9.78 5.29
C LEU A 282 2.82 10.78 6.00
N ASN A 283 3.18 11.88 5.33
CA ASN A 283 3.96 12.95 5.93
C ASN A 283 3.27 13.54 7.17
N TYR A 284 1.98 13.86 7.05
CA TYR A 284 1.19 14.36 8.17
C TYR A 284 1.21 13.38 9.36
N LYS A 285 1.06 12.07 9.12
CA LYS A 285 1.13 11.05 10.18
C LYS A 285 2.51 11.01 10.86
N ILE A 286 3.60 11.10 10.09
CA ILE A 286 4.96 11.13 10.64
C ILE A 286 5.18 12.41 11.47
N GLU A 287 4.80 13.57 10.96
CA GLU A 287 5.00 14.85 11.66
C GLU A 287 4.18 14.97 12.95
N LYS A 288 3.01 14.33 12.99
CA LYS A 288 2.17 14.26 14.19
C LYS A 288 2.55 13.11 15.14
N ASN A 289 3.67 12.41 14.88
CA ASN A 289 4.12 11.24 15.65
C ASN A 289 3.07 10.11 15.75
N ILE A 290 2.15 10.03 14.79
CA ILE A 290 1.21 8.91 14.67
C ILE A 290 1.96 7.66 14.22
N ILE A 291 2.93 7.83 13.29
CA ILE A 291 3.90 6.81 12.92
C ILE A 291 5.25 7.20 13.52
N LYS A 292 5.81 6.32 14.35
CA LYS A 292 7.16 6.51 14.89
C LYS A 292 8.19 6.07 13.85
N ILE A 293 9.17 6.91 13.56
CA ILE A 293 10.26 6.61 12.64
C ILE A 293 11.56 6.45 13.42
N ASN A 294 12.00 5.21 13.59
CA ASN A 294 13.31 4.89 14.14
C ASN A 294 14.29 4.67 12.99
N LYS A 295 15.50 5.24 13.10
CA LYS A 295 16.52 5.11 12.06
C LYS A 295 17.02 3.67 11.99
N ASN A 296 16.70 2.98 10.91
CA ASN A 296 17.00 1.55 10.76
C ASN A 296 17.57 1.25 9.38
N ASN A 297 18.63 0.42 9.34
CA ASN A 297 19.13 -0.22 8.13
C ASN A 297 18.90 -1.73 8.28
N ILE A 298 18.06 -2.30 7.42
CA ILE A 298 17.62 -3.69 7.48
C ILE A 298 18.00 -4.38 6.17
N ILE A 299 18.52 -5.60 6.27
CA ILE A 299 18.79 -6.48 5.14
C ILE A 299 17.93 -7.72 5.36
N LEU A 300 17.06 -8.03 4.39
CA LEU A 300 16.19 -9.21 4.41
C LEU A 300 16.78 -10.35 3.58
#